data_AF-A0A395YIH9-F1
#
_entry.id   AF-A0A395YIH9-F1
#
_cell.length_a   1.000
_cell.length_b   1.000
_cell.length_c   1.000
_cell.angle_alpha   90.00
_cell.angle_beta   90.00
_cell.angle_gamma   90.00
#
_symmetry.space_group_name_H-M   'P 1'
#
loop_
_entity.id
_entity.type
_entity.pdbx_description
1 polymer ?
#
loop_
_entity_poly.entity_id
_entity_poly.type
_entity_poly.pdbx_seq_one_letter_code
_entity_poly.pdbx_strand_id
1 'polypeptide(L)'
;MRDDHKGFTLLELVIAMTILTVIVMIGSTAAVGQIGRNRIKRHETEAQAVYGAVVVYMDEATSRGTLDELTLYGDIMAYPLGDEKNKLYNLVKGMCPKDAKITKMSVDRKKTKVTAIVYKVGDCEVEIRNGRVDR
;
A
#
# COMPACT_ATOMS: atom_id res chain seq x y z
N MET A 1 43.44 -25.15 39.25
CA MET A 1 42.43 -24.77 38.24
C MET A 1 42.75 -25.56 36.99
N ARG A 2 41.85 -26.45 36.55
CA ARG A 2 41.98 -27.19 35.28
C ARG A 2 41.20 -26.39 34.24
N ASP A 3 41.92 -25.70 33.35
CA ASP A 3 41.33 -25.12 32.15
C ASP A 3 41.11 -26.23 31.13
N ASP A 4 39.86 -26.67 31.00
CA ASP A 4 39.40 -27.54 29.92
C ASP A 4 39.27 -26.70 28.64
N HIS A 5 40.38 -26.50 27.93
CA HIS A 5 40.33 -26.00 26.55
C HIS A 5 39.93 -27.15 25.61
N LYS A 6 38.62 -27.46 25.57
CA LYS A 6 38.04 -28.27 24.51
C LYS A 6 38.08 -27.47 23.20
N GLY A 7 39.12 -27.71 22.39
CA GLY A 7 39.21 -27.18 21.04
C GLY A 7 38.05 -27.71 20.19
N PHE A 8 37.31 -26.79 19.55
CA PHE A 8 36.25 -27.13 18.61
C PHE A 8 36.82 -27.98 17.47
N THR A 9 36.26 -29.15 17.23
CA THR A 9 36.72 -30.01 16.13
C THR A 9 36.17 -29.50 14.79
N LEU A 10 36.95 -29.67 13.71
CA LEU A 10 36.53 -29.31 12.34
C LEU A 10 35.17 -29.94 11.96
N LEU A 11 34.89 -31.13 12.48
CA LEU A 11 33.63 -31.85 12.27
C LEU A 11 32.44 -31.10 12.90
N GLU A 12 32.58 -30.62 14.13
CA GLU A 12 31.53 -29.85 14.80
C GLU A 12 31.22 -28.54 14.06
N LEU A 13 32.24 -27.92 13.45
CA LEU A 13 32.06 -26.72 12.64
C LEU A 13 31.27 -27.00 11.36
N VAL A 14 31.56 -28.12 10.67
CA VAL A 14 30.82 -28.54 9.47
C VAL A 14 29.38 -28.93 9.81
N ILE A 15 29.15 -29.61 10.95
CA ILE A 15 27.81 -29.96 11.42
C ILE A 15 27.03 -28.69 11.79
N ALA A 16 27.65 -27.75 12.50
CA ALA A 16 27.00 -26.48 12.83
C ALA A 16 26.62 -25.69 11.57
N MET A 17 27.50 -25.64 10.56
CA MET A 17 27.22 -24.96 9.29
C MET A 17 26.07 -25.61 8.51
N THR A 18 25.99 -26.94 8.47
CA THR A 18 24.91 -27.65 7.78
C THR A 18 23.55 -27.45 8.45
N ILE A 19 23.51 -27.40 9.79
CA ILE A 19 22.28 -27.07 10.52
C ILE A 19 21.86 -25.61 10.23
N LEU A 20 22.83 -24.70 10.22
CA LEU A 20 22.58 -23.27 10.03
C LEU A 20 22.05 -22.97 8.61
N THR A 21 22.56 -23.64 7.58
CA THR A 21 22.07 -23.49 6.20
C THR A 21 20.63 -23.99 6.04
N VAL A 22 20.27 -25.10 6.68
CA VAL A 22 18.88 -25.63 6.66
C VAL A 22 17.92 -24.65 7.34
N ILE A 23 18.29 -24.08 8.48
CA ILE A 23 17.45 -23.10 9.21
C ILE A 23 17.26 -21.83 8.37
N VAL A 24 18.32 -21.31 7.75
CA VAL A 24 18.25 -20.11 6.89
C VAL A 24 17.36 -20.36 5.67
N MET A 25 17.46 -21.53 5.04
CA MET A 25 16.64 -21.88 3.88
C MET A 25 15.15 -21.89 4.23
N ILE A 26 14.76 -22.55 5.34
CA ILE A 26 13.36 -22.58 5.80
C ILE A 26 12.88 -21.17 6.18
N GLY A 27 13.68 -20.44 6.96
CA GLY A 27 13.34 -19.08 7.41
C GLY A 27 13.16 -18.09 6.26
N SER A 28 13.96 -18.19 5.20
CA SER A 28 13.90 -17.30 4.04
C SER A 28 12.54 -17.40 3.30
N THR A 29 12.03 -18.62 3.07
CA THR A 29 10.73 -18.80 2.40
C THR A 29 9.56 -18.25 3.21
N ALA A 30 9.56 -18.46 4.52
CA ALA A 30 8.54 -17.94 5.42
C ALA A 30 8.57 -16.41 5.50
N ALA A 31 9.77 -15.83 5.58
CA ALA A 31 9.96 -14.38 5.58
C ALA A 31 9.47 -13.74 4.27
N VAL A 32 9.80 -14.34 3.11
CA VAL A 32 9.33 -13.85 1.79
C VAL A 32 7.80 -13.86 1.70
N GLY A 33 7.14 -14.92 2.17
CA GLY A 33 5.68 -14.99 2.22
C GLY A 33 5.04 -13.93 3.12
N GLN A 34 5.65 -13.65 4.28
CA GLN A 34 5.20 -12.58 5.18
C GLN A 34 5.41 -11.18 4.60
N ILE A 35 6.55 -10.94 3.95
CA ILE A 35 6.84 -9.66 3.27
C ILE A 35 5.80 -9.40 2.18
N GLY A 36 5.45 -10.41 1.39
CA GLY A 36 4.40 -10.30 0.37
C GLY A 36 3.03 -9.93 0.95
N ARG A 37 2.62 -10.60 2.03
CA ARG A 37 1.35 -10.30 2.72
C ARG A 37 1.32 -8.90 3.32
N ASN A 38 2.43 -8.45 3.92
CA ASN A 38 2.55 -7.12 4.49
C ASN A 38 2.50 -6.04 3.40
N ARG A 39 3.06 -6.33 2.21
CA ARG A 39 3.00 -5.42 1.06
C ARG A 39 1.57 -5.25 0.54
N ILE A 40 0.79 -6.33 0.41
CA ILE A 40 -0.62 -6.26 -0.01
C ILE A 40 -1.44 -5.45 1.00
N LYS A 41 -1.33 -5.77 2.30
CA LYS A 41 -2.04 -5.03 3.35
C LYS A 41 -1.68 -3.54 3.39
N ARG A 42 -0.42 -3.22 3.12
CA ARG A 42 0.03 -1.84 3.01
C ARG A 42 -0.69 -1.13 1.87
N HIS A 43 -0.73 -1.72 0.68
CA HIS A 43 -1.45 -1.13 -0.45
C HIS A 43 -2.97 -1.04 -0.24
N GLU A 44 -3.58 -2.00 0.48
CA GLU A 44 -4.98 -1.89 0.92
C GLU A 44 -5.20 -0.69 1.85
N THR A 45 -4.28 -0.46 2.79
CA THR A 45 -4.35 0.66 3.74
C THR A 45 -4.14 2.00 3.03
N GLU A 46 -3.18 2.06 2.10
CA GLU A 46 -2.95 3.22 1.23
C GLU A 46 -4.20 3.55 0.42
N ALA A 47 -4.81 2.54 -0.22
CA ALA A 47 -6.04 2.70 -0.99
C ALA A 47 -7.21 3.22 -0.12
N GLN A 48 -7.35 2.75 1.12
CA GLN A 48 -8.34 3.28 2.06
C GLN A 48 -8.09 4.74 2.44
N ALA A 49 -6.83 5.11 2.68
CA ALA A 49 -6.47 6.50 2.97
C ALA A 49 -6.79 7.42 1.76
N VAL A 50 -6.49 6.97 0.55
CA VAL A 50 -6.83 7.66 -0.69
C VAL A 50 -8.35 7.80 -0.84
N TYR A 51 -9.12 6.75 -0.59
CA TYR A 51 -10.58 6.83 -0.60
C TYR A 51 -11.10 7.87 0.38
N GLY A 52 -10.58 7.89 1.61
CA GLY A 52 -10.91 8.91 2.60
C GLY A 52 -10.59 10.33 2.12
N ALA A 53 -9.41 10.53 1.52
CA ALA A 53 -9.00 11.82 0.98
C ALA A 53 -9.92 12.29 -0.16
N VAL A 54 -10.35 11.39 -1.05
CA VAL A 54 -11.32 11.72 -2.11
C VAL A 54 -12.66 12.13 -1.50
N VAL A 55 -13.15 11.41 -0.49
CA VAL A 55 -14.41 11.75 0.18
C VAL A 55 -14.33 13.13 0.82
N VAL A 56 -13.25 13.45 1.53
CA VAL A 56 -13.03 14.77 2.13
C VAL A 56 -12.97 15.86 1.05
N TYR A 57 -12.22 15.62 -0.02
CA TYR A 57 -12.11 16.55 -1.14
C TYR A 57 -13.47 16.84 -1.80
N MET A 58 -14.30 15.81 -1.99
CA MET A 58 -15.65 15.97 -2.54
C MET A 58 -16.60 16.70 -1.58
N ASP A 59 -16.49 16.46 -0.27
CA ASP A 59 -17.30 17.14 0.74
C ASP A 59 -16.95 18.64 0.82
N GLU A 60 -15.65 18.97 0.74
CA GLU A 60 -15.19 20.37 0.63
C GLU A 60 -15.67 21.03 -0.66
N ALA A 61 -15.61 20.34 -1.81
CA ALA A 61 -16.11 20.86 -3.07
C ALA A 61 -17.63 21.08 -3.05
N THR A 62 -18.38 20.19 -2.37
CA THR A 62 -19.83 20.33 -2.15
C THR A 62 -20.11 21.58 -1.32
N SER A 63 -19.39 21.73 -0.21
CA SER A 63 -19.55 22.85 0.71
C SER A 63 -19.23 24.21 0.08
N ARG A 64 -18.31 24.25 -0.88
CA ARG A 64 -17.94 25.46 -1.63
C ARG A 64 -18.85 25.75 -2.83
N GLY A 65 -19.80 24.86 -3.15
CA GLY A 65 -20.70 25.01 -4.29
C GLY A 65 -20.01 24.87 -5.66
N THR A 66 -18.81 24.30 -5.70
CA THR A 66 -17.99 24.17 -6.93
C THR A 66 -18.06 22.78 -7.54
N LEU A 67 -19.12 22.02 -7.23
CA LEU A 67 -19.25 20.64 -7.65
C LEU A 67 -19.75 20.58 -9.10
N ASP A 68 -18.86 20.91 -10.03
CA ASP A 68 -19.04 20.63 -11.45
C ASP A 68 -18.46 19.24 -11.73
N GLU A 69 -19.34 18.27 -11.99
CA GLU A 69 -19.06 16.83 -11.91
C GLU A 69 -17.91 16.38 -12.83
N LEU A 70 -17.68 17.00 -13.99
CA LEU A 70 -16.76 16.42 -14.97
C LEU A 70 -15.29 16.80 -14.74
N THR A 71 -15.02 17.99 -14.22
CA THR A 71 -13.66 18.53 -14.04
C THR A 71 -13.01 18.01 -12.78
N LEU A 72 -13.78 17.88 -11.69
CA LEU A 72 -13.30 17.40 -10.39
C LEU A 72 -12.69 15.98 -10.47
N TYR A 73 -13.31 15.10 -11.24
CA TYR A 73 -12.83 13.71 -11.41
C TYR A 73 -11.62 13.62 -12.32
N GLY A 74 -11.60 14.43 -13.38
CA GLY A 74 -10.43 14.56 -14.25
C GLY A 74 -9.22 15.03 -13.47
N ASP A 75 -9.37 16.04 -12.62
CA ASP A 75 -8.27 16.68 -11.90
C ASP A 75 -7.58 15.76 -10.89
N ILE A 76 -8.33 14.90 -10.18
CA ILE A 76 -7.76 13.95 -9.22
C ILE A 76 -7.15 12.70 -9.87
N MET A 77 -7.54 12.39 -11.12
CA MET A 77 -7.07 11.23 -11.87
C MET A 77 -5.98 11.58 -12.91
N ALA A 78 -5.83 12.85 -13.27
CA ALA A 78 -4.92 13.31 -14.32
C ALA A 78 -3.44 13.10 -13.98
N TYR A 79 -3.09 13.21 -12.70
CA TYR A 79 -1.71 13.14 -12.22
C TYR A 79 -1.53 12.05 -11.17
N PRO A 80 -0.32 11.49 -11.01
CA PRO A 80 0.00 10.63 -9.87
C PRO A 80 -0.27 11.34 -8.54
N LEU A 81 -0.63 10.59 -7.51
CA LEU A 81 -0.93 11.09 -6.16
C LEU A 81 0.29 11.73 -5.48
N GLY A 82 1.50 11.36 -5.88
CA GLY A 82 2.73 11.98 -5.43
C GLY A 82 3.15 13.24 -6.18
N ASP A 83 2.39 13.66 -7.20
CA ASP A 83 2.63 14.89 -7.95
C ASP A 83 1.92 16.07 -7.26
N GLU A 84 2.64 17.18 -7.06
CA GLU A 84 2.11 18.41 -6.45
C GLU A 84 0.95 19.02 -7.25
N LYS A 85 0.84 18.68 -8.54
CA LYS A 85 -0.28 19.08 -9.39
C LYS A 85 -1.58 18.33 -9.07
N ASN A 86 -1.50 17.17 -8.41
CA ASN A 86 -2.69 16.43 -8.02
C ASN A 86 -3.40 17.15 -6.86
N LYS A 87 -4.72 17.35 -6.98
CA LYS A 87 -5.52 18.03 -5.94
C LYS A 87 -5.53 17.30 -4.59
N LEU A 88 -5.29 15.99 -4.61
CA LEU A 88 -5.20 15.15 -3.41
C LEU A 88 -3.81 15.15 -2.79
N TYR A 89 -2.79 15.73 -3.44
CA TYR A 89 -1.39 15.67 -3.01
C TYR A 89 -1.23 16.04 -1.53
N ASN A 90 -1.79 17.17 -1.10
CA ASN A 90 -1.66 17.62 0.28
C ASN A 90 -2.34 16.70 1.29
N LEU A 91 -3.36 15.95 0.88
CA LEU A 91 -4.11 15.02 1.73
C LEU A 91 -3.41 13.66 1.85
N VAL A 92 -2.64 13.24 0.83
CA VAL A 92 -2.04 11.90 0.75
C VAL A 92 -0.51 11.90 0.76
N LYS A 93 0.12 13.08 0.81
CA LYS A 93 1.58 13.25 0.86
C LYS A 93 2.17 12.48 2.04
N GLY A 94 3.14 11.63 1.75
CA GLY A 94 3.83 10.79 2.74
C GLY A 94 3.07 9.50 3.11
N MET A 95 1.82 9.33 2.66
CA MET A 95 1.06 8.09 2.84
C MET A 95 1.20 7.14 1.66
N CYS A 96 1.27 7.69 0.43
CA CYS A 96 1.32 6.88 -0.78
C CYS A 96 2.69 6.97 -1.49
N PRO A 97 3.09 5.92 -2.24
CA PRO A 97 4.19 5.97 -3.19
C PRO A 97 3.98 7.06 -4.25
N LYS A 98 5.08 7.59 -4.80
CA LYS A 98 5.02 8.73 -5.74
C LYS A 98 4.31 8.39 -7.06
N ASP A 99 4.40 7.14 -7.49
CA ASP A 99 3.81 6.59 -8.71
C ASP A 99 2.36 6.12 -8.53
N ALA A 100 1.84 6.18 -7.31
CA ALA A 100 0.47 5.79 -7.00
C ALA A 100 -0.53 6.67 -7.77
N LYS A 101 -1.61 6.07 -8.29
CA LYS A 101 -2.65 6.80 -9.02
C LYS A 101 -4.03 6.19 -8.87
N ILE A 102 -5.06 7.01 -9.06
CA ILE A 102 -6.44 6.55 -9.20
C ILE A 102 -6.70 6.33 -10.69
N THR A 103 -7.07 5.10 -11.08
CA THR A 103 -7.30 4.73 -12.49
C THR A 103 -8.76 4.74 -12.87
N LYS A 104 -9.66 4.50 -11.91
CA LYS A 104 -11.12 4.55 -12.08
C LYS A 104 -11.78 5.07 -10.82
N MET A 105 -12.92 5.73 -10.99
CA MET A 105 -13.78 6.15 -9.90
C MET A 105 -15.24 6.06 -10.31
N SER A 106 -16.07 5.61 -9.38
CA SER A 106 -17.53 5.56 -9.50
C SER A 106 -18.15 6.45 -8.43
N VAL A 107 -19.12 7.26 -8.83
CA VAL A 107 -19.82 8.20 -7.95
C VAL A 107 -21.33 8.05 -8.15
N ASP A 108 -22.06 7.99 -7.05
CA ASP A 108 -23.51 8.17 -7.04
C ASP A 108 -23.82 9.67 -7.13
N ARG A 109 -24.19 10.11 -8.35
CA ARG A 109 -24.52 11.50 -8.67
C ARG A 109 -25.71 12.02 -7.87
N LYS A 110 -26.68 11.16 -7.54
CA LYS A 110 -27.88 11.58 -6.79
C LYS A 110 -27.56 11.92 -5.34
N LYS A 111 -26.49 11.32 -4.81
CA LYS A 111 -26.06 11.48 -3.41
C LYS A 111 -24.73 12.20 -3.28
N THR A 112 -24.14 12.65 -4.39
CA THR A 112 -22.79 13.24 -4.49
C THR A 112 -21.75 12.45 -3.68
N LYS A 113 -21.81 11.12 -3.76
CA LYS A 113 -20.99 10.21 -2.95
C LYS A 113 -20.16 9.29 -3.81
N VAL A 114 -18.86 9.19 -3.52
CA VAL A 114 -18.00 8.15 -4.10
C VAL A 114 -18.52 6.78 -3.66
N THR A 115 -18.70 5.90 -4.63
CA THR A 115 -19.12 4.51 -4.41
C THR A 115 -17.99 3.55 -4.69
N ALA A 116 -17.03 3.89 -5.56
CA ALA A 116 -15.84 3.08 -5.77
C ALA A 116 -14.64 3.89 -6.24
N ILE A 117 -13.43 3.46 -5.88
CA ILE A 117 -12.18 3.88 -6.53
C ILE A 117 -11.34 2.66 -6.88
N VAL A 118 -10.55 2.77 -7.94
CA VAL A 118 -9.48 1.81 -8.26
C VAL A 118 -8.14 2.53 -8.08
N TYR A 119 -7.39 2.09 -7.09
CA TYR A 119 -6.05 2.56 -6.76
C TYR A 119 -5.01 1.64 -7.40
N LYS A 120 -3.97 2.22 -8.01
CA LYS A 120 -2.89 1.49 -8.64
C LYS A 120 -1.51 1.97 -8.17
N VAL A 121 -0.65 1.03 -7.81
CA VAL A 121 0.78 1.24 -7.53
C VAL A 121 1.58 0.12 -8.18
N GLY A 122 2.49 0.47 -9.10
CA GLY A 122 3.16 -0.53 -9.95
C GLY A 122 2.16 -1.49 -10.59
N ASP A 123 2.33 -2.79 -10.31
CA ASP A 123 1.47 -3.87 -10.82
C ASP A 123 0.30 -4.23 -9.88
N CYS A 124 0.19 -3.57 -8.73
CA CYS A 124 -0.89 -3.82 -7.78
C CYS A 124 -2.05 -2.86 -8.04
N GLU A 125 -3.25 -3.42 -8.23
CA GLU A 125 -4.51 -2.69 -8.27
C GLU A 125 -5.38 -3.11 -7.09
N VAL A 126 -5.94 -2.12 -6.39
CA VAL A 126 -6.84 -2.31 -5.25
C VAL A 126 -8.11 -1.53 -5.54
N GLU A 127 -9.25 -2.21 -5.56
CA GLU A 127 -10.55 -1.58 -5.65
C GLU A 127 -11.14 -1.39 -4.25
N ILE A 128 -11.57 -0.16 -3.94
CA ILE A 128 -12.34 0.15 -2.73
C ILE A 128 -13.76 0.45 -3.17
N ARG A 129 -14.74 -0.33 -2.71
CA ARG A 129 -16.18 -0.08 -2.91
C ARG A 129 -16.86 0.25 -1.60
N ASN A 130 -17.61 1.34 -1.57
CA ASN A 130 -18.35 1.84 -0.41
C ASN A 130 -17.49 1.86 0.87
N GLY A 131 -16.21 2.26 0.74
CA GLY A 131 -15.25 2.32 1.82
C GLY A 131 -14.68 0.96 2.28
N ARG A 132 -14.91 -0.14 1.55
CA ARG A 132 -14.35 -1.47 1.84
C ARG A 132 -13.52 -1.96 0.66
N VAL A 133 -12.45 -2.69 0.94
CA VAL A 133 -11.67 -3.38 -0.11
C VAL A 133 -12.57 -4.42 -0.76
N ASP A 134 -12.80 -4.31 -2.06
CA ASP A 134 -13.49 -5.33 -2.85
C ASP A 134 -12.45 -6.38 -3.25
N ARG A 135 -12.68 -7.64 -2.88
CA ARG A 135 -11.74 -8.76 -3.05
C ARG A 135 -12.15 -9.67 -4.19
#